data_AF-A0A7J6H6R2-F1
#
_entry.id   AF-A0A7J6H6R2-F1
#
_cell.length_a   1.000
_cell.length_b   1.000
_cell.length_c   1.000
_cell.angle_alpha   90.00
_cell.angle_beta   90.00
_cell.angle_gamma   90.00
#
_symmetry.space_group_name_H-M   'P 1'
#
loop_
_entity.id
_entity.type
_entity.pdbx_description
1 polymer ?
#
loop_
_entity_poly.entity_id
_entity_poly.type
_entity_poly.pdbx_seq_one_letter_code
_entity_poly.pdbx_strand_id
1 'polypeptide(L)' 'MKQNGVKEMHSTVAKSLKLRFLNNISLPVFTGARIEGEEGFPLQVALVDCFTGQIIYSGPESTAKVEVNMTLQT' A
#
# COMPACT_ATOMS: atom_id res chain seq x y z
N MET A 1 -42.74 -16.54 -7.75
CA MET A 1 -41.98 -17.19 -6.65
C MET A 1 -40.49 -17.09 -6.94
N LYS A 2 -39.76 -16.52 -5.97
CA LYS A 2 -38.32 -16.71 -5.69
C LYS A 2 -37.32 -16.44 -6.83
N GLN A 3 -36.84 -15.18 -6.89
CA GLN A 3 -35.50 -14.92 -7.41
C GLN A 3 -34.50 -15.57 -6.44
N ASN A 4 -33.79 -16.59 -6.90
CA ASN A 4 -32.64 -17.13 -6.19
C ASN A 4 -31.53 -16.08 -6.28
N GLY A 5 -31.36 -15.33 -5.19
CA GLY A 5 -30.19 -14.51 -4.99
C GLY A 5 -28.97 -15.42 -5.00
N VAL A 6 -28.16 -15.32 -6.06
CA VAL A 6 -26.78 -15.77 -6.03
C VAL A 6 -26.12 -14.95 -4.93
N LYS A 7 -26.02 -15.54 -3.74
CA LYS A 7 -25.19 -15.02 -2.67
C LYS A 7 -23.78 -15.15 -3.19
N GLU A 8 -23.24 -14.05 -3.72
CA GLU A 8 -21.83 -13.94 -4.10
C GLU A 8 -21.01 -14.35 -2.88
N MET A 9 -20.56 -15.59 -2.92
CA MET A 9 -19.66 -16.14 -1.93
C MET A 9 -18.32 -15.49 -2.25
N HIS A 10 -18.12 -14.30 -1.69
CA HIS A 10 -16.82 -13.68 -1.62
C HIS A 10 -15.92 -14.67 -0.88
N SER A 11 -15.26 -15.51 -1.66
CA SER A 11 -14.08 -16.22 -1.25
C SER A 11 -13.10 -15.15 -0.82
N THR A 12 -13.00 -14.92 0.49
CA THR A 12 -11.97 -14.06 1.09
C THR A 12 -10.65 -14.81 1.00
N VAL A 13 -10.17 -15.10 -0.22
CA VAL A 13 -8.74 -15.38 -0.39
C VAL A 13 -8.05 -14.12 0.11
N ALA A 14 -7.25 -14.27 1.16
CA ALA A 14 -6.43 -13.18 1.64
C ALA A 14 -5.58 -12.69 0.46
N LYS A 15 -5.88 -11.48 -0.03
CA LYS A 15 -5.11 -10.88 -1.12
C LYS A 15 -3.72 -10.59 -0.56
N SER A 16 -2.69 -11.18 -1.17
CA SER A 16 -1.31 -10.86 -0.82
C SER A 16 -1.01 -9.47 -1.38
N LEU A 17 -0.98 -8.47 -0.50
CA LEU A 17 -0.76 -7.08 -0.85
C LEU A 17 0.51 -6.57 -0.19
N LYS A 18 1.19 -5.65 -0.85
CA LYS A 18 2.36 -4.95 -0.32
C LYS A 18 2.29 -3.45 -0.59
N LEU A 19 3.01 -2.68 0.20
CA LEU A 19 3.30 -1.29 -0.11
C LEU A 19 4.60 -1.20 -0.89
N ARG A 20 4.63 -0.30 -1.88
CA ARG A 20 5.81 -0.03 -2.70
C ARG A 20 6.03 1.47 -2.83
N PHE A 21 7.26 1.94 -2.63
CA PHE A 21 7.65 3.30 -2.99
C PHE A 21 7.67 3.46 -4.52
N LEU A 22 7.04 4.51 -5.02
CA LEU A 22 7.01 4.83 -6.46
C LEU A 22 8.16 5.74 -6.90
N ASN A 23 8.79 6.42 -5.93
CA ASN A 23 9.99 7.22 -6.12
C ASN A 23 11.00 6.94 -5.00
N ASN A 24 12.24 7.33 -5.24
CA ASN A 24 13.33 7.17 -4.29
C ASN A 24 13.16 8.13 -3.11
N ILE A 25 13.68 7.71 -1.96
CA ILE A 25 13.78 8.53 -0.74
C ILE A 25 15.01 9.43 -0.88
N SER A 26 14.86 10.70 -0.48
CA SER A 26 16.00 11.61 -0.35
C SER A 26 16.94 11.15 0.76
N LEU A 27 18.22 11.00 0.46
CA LEU A 27 19.25 10.54 1.40
C LEU A 27 20.20 11.68 1.80
N PRO A 28 20.72 11.68 3.04
CA PRO A 28 20.44 10.72 4.12
C PRO A 28 19.10 10.98 4.83
N VAL A 29 18.50 9.93 5.43
CA VAL A 29 17.26 10.06 6.21
C VAL A 29 17.58 10.48 7.64
N PHE A 30 16.99 11.59 8.09
CA PHE A 30 17.14 12.08 9.46
C PHE A 30 15.86 11.87 10.27
N THR A 31 16.00 11.23 11.44
CA THR A 31 14.90 11.12 12.41
C THR A 31 14.59 12.49 13.01
N GLY A 32 13.31 12.85 13.11
CA GLY A 32 12.85 14.15 13.63
C GLY A 32 12.51 15.18 12.53
N ALA A 33 12.76 14.86 11.26
CA ALA A 33 12.34 15.64 10.11
C ALA A 33 11.31 14.88 9.25
N ARG A 34 10.64 15.59 8.34
CA ARG A 34 9.80 14.98 7.31
C ARG A 34 10.68 14.16 6.36
N ILE A 35 10.25 12.94 6.05
CA ILE A 35 10.88 12.13 5.00
C ILE A 35 10.34 12.61 3.65
N GLU A 36 11.24 12.97 2.74
CA GLU A 36 10.93 13.49 1.41
C GLU A 36 11.45 12.54 0.33
N GLY A 37 10.85 12.63 -0.86
CA GLY A 37 11.40 11.99 -2.05
C GLY A 37 12.55 12.80 -2.63
N GLU A 38 13.26 12.21 -3.59
CA GLU A 38 14.30 12.91 -4.35
C GLU A 38 13.76 14.18 -5.03
N GLU A 39 14.65 15.15 -5.25
CA GLU A 39 14.36 16.46 -5.88
C GLU A 39 13.28 17.30 -5.17
N GLY A 40 12.99 17.00 -3.89
CA GLY A 40 11.98 17.73 -3.10
C GLY A 40 10.54 17.32 -3.43
N PHE A 41 10.35 16.27 -4.23
CA PHE A 41 9.01 15.73 -4.47
C PHE A 41 8.49 14.94 -3.25
N PRO A 42 7.17 14.90 -3.03
CA PRO A 42 6.59 14.03 -2.01
C PRO A 42 6.99 12.57 -2.22
N LEU A 43 7.26 11.85 -1.13
CA LEU A 43 7.42 10.40 -1.17
C LEU A 43 6.07 9.75 -1.51
N GLN A 44 6.03 8.99 -2.59
CA GLN A 44 4.84 8.35 -3.13
C GLN A 44 4.86 6.87 -2.79
N VAL A 45 3.73 6.35 -2.29
CA VAL A 45 3.52 4.93 -1.99
C VAL A 45 2.29 4.42 -2.72
N ALA A 46 2.36 3.16 -3.15
CA ALA A 46 1.23 2.46 -3.75
C ALA A 46 0.96 1.14 -3.03
N LEU A 47 -0.32 0.78 -2.94
CA LEU A 47 -0.76 -0.56 -2.63
C LEU A 47 -0.68 -1.41 -3.90
N VAL A 48 -0.02 -2.56 -3.82
CA VAL A 48 0.30 -3.39 -4.98
C VAL A 48 -0.07 -4.83 -4.69
N ASP A 49 -0.72 -5.48 -5.66
CA ASP A 49 -0.95 -6.92 -5.63
C ASP A 49 0.37 -7.68 -5.82
N CYS A 50 0.70 -8.58 -4.91
CA CYS A 50 1.99 -9.26 -4.90
C CYS A 50 2.17 -10.23 -6.08
N PHE A 51 1.09 -10.73 -6.67
CA PHE A 51 1.14 -11.73 -7.74
C PHE A 51 1.24 -11.09 -9.13
N THR A 52 0.47 -10.03 -9.35
CA THR A 52 0.37 -9.34 -10.65
C THR A 52 1.29 -8.12 -10.73
N GLY A 53 1.69 -7.56 -9.59
CA GLY A 53 2.44 -6.30 -9.52
C GLY A 53 1.61 -5.06 -9.89
N GLN A 54 0.30 -5.20 -10.09
CA GLN A 54 -0.60 -4.10 -10.44
C GLN A 54 -0.87 -3.20 -9.23
N ILE A 55 -0.97 -1.90 -9.49
CA ILE A 55 -1.35 -0.91 -8.48
C ILE A 55 -2.86 -1.00 -8.24
N ILE A 56 -3.24 -1.06 -6.96
CA ILE A 56 -4.63 -1.07 -6.52
C ILE A 56 -5.06 0.36 -6.21
N TYR A 57 -6.00 0.89 -7.00
CA TYR A 57 -6.51 2.26 -6.84
C TYR A 57 -7.80 2.34 -6.03
N SER A 58 -8.52 1.23 -5.88
CA SER A 58 -9.84 1.19 -5.25
C SER A 58 -10.10 -0.13 -4.56
N GLY A 59 -10.95 -0.10 -3.54
CA GLY A 59 -11.40 -1.26 -2.78
C GLY A 59 -11.31 -1.00 -1.28
N PRO A 60 -11.84 -1.90 -0.45
CA PRO A 60 -11.71 -1.79 1.00
C PRO A 60 -10.24 -1.66 1.44
N GLU A 61 -9.34 -2.38 0.77
CA GLU A 61 -7.93 -2.44 1.13
C GLU A 61 -7.20 -1.11 0.83
N SER A 62 -7.66 -0.32 -0.14
CA SER A 62 -7.09 0.99 -0.45
C SER A 62 -7.47 2.09 0.55
N THR A 63 -8.33 1.78 1.53
CA THR A 63 -8.70 2.71 2.62
C THR A 63 -7.94 2.47 3.92
N ALA A 64 -7.03 1.48 3.93
CA ALA A 64 -6.27 1.12 5.12
C ALA A 64 -5.35 2.25 5.59
N LYS A 65 -5.35 2.51 6.91
CA LYS A 65 -4.33 3.34 7.54
C LYS A 65 -3.06 2.52 7.73
N VAL A 66 -1.93 3.07 7.30
CA VAL A 66 -0.61 2.45 7.42
C VAL A 66 0.21 3.22 8.44
N GLU A 67 0.91 2.49 9.30
CA GLU A 67 1.95 3.02 10.18
C GLU A 67 3.29 2.38 9.80
N VAL A 68 4.33 3.19 9.63
CA VAL A 68 5.67 2.72 9.25
C VAL A 68 6.58 2.85 10.46
N ASN A 69 7.08 1.71 10.93
CA ASN A 69 8.07 1.66 12.01
C ASN A 69 9.46 1.58 11.41
N MET A 70 10.30 2.56 11.72
CA MET A 70 11.72 2.57 11.32
C MET A 70 12.56 1.98 12.45
N THR A 71 13.49 1.08 12.10
CA THR A 71 14.46 0.51 13.04
C THR A 71 15.86 0.93 12.62
N LEU A 72 16.59 1.55 13.54
CA LEU A 72 18.00 1.88 13.34
C LEU A 72 18.80 0.57 13.42
N GLN A 73 19.50 0.23 12.33
CA GLN A 73 20.51 -0.84 12.35
C GLN A 73 21.85 -0.18 12.70
N THR A 74 22.38 -0.52 13.88
CA THR A 74 23.72 -0.12 14.36
C THR A 74 24.75 -1.20 14.08
#